data_AF-A0A957N917-F1
#
_entry.id   AF-A0A957N917-F1
#
_cell.length_a   1.000
_cell.length_b   1.000
_cell.length_c   1.000
_cell.angle_alpha   90.00
_cell.angle_beta   90.00
_cell.angle_gamma   90.00
#
_symmetry.space_group_name_H-M   'P 1'
#
loop_
_entity.id
_entity.type
_entity.pdbx_description
1 polymer ?
#
loop_
_entity_poly.entity_id
_entity_poly.type
_entity_poly.pdbx_seq_one_letter_code
_entity_poly.pdbx_strand_id
1 'polypeptide(L)' 'SVLTAWAAGKFDASTIAKAVKDTGVTDKLAHRRIVIPGQVAVLSGELEEELPGWEIRVGPREAVDLPSFLKVMA' A
#
# COMPACT_ATOMS: atom_id res chain seq x y z
N SER A 1 2.69 4.66 -14.31
CA SER A 1 2.67 5.72 -13.28
C SER A 1 1.52 5.45 -12.31
N VAL A 2 1.69 5.74 -11.03
CA VAL A 2 0.70 5.45 -9.97
C VAL A 2 -0.60 6.21 -10.23
N LEU A 3 -0.53 7.52 -10.47
CA LEU A 3 -1.71 8.35 -10.74
C LEU A 3 -2.46 7.95 -12.00
N THR A 4 -1.74 7.58 -13.07
CA THR A 4 -2.37 7.11 -14.32
C THR A 4 -3.08 5.78 -14.11
N ALA A 5 -2.50 4.87 -13.32
CA ALA A 5 -3.11 3.57 -13.05
C ALA A 5 -4.34 3.71 -12.15
N TRP A 6 -4.28 4.59 -11.14
CA TRP A 6 -5.43 4.92 -10.29
C TRP A 6 -6.55 5.59 -11.09
N ALA A 7 -6.24 6.61 -11.89
CA ALA A 7 -7.24 7.27 -12.74
C ALA A 7 -7.85 6.34 -13.80
N ALA A 8 -7.14 5.30 -14.20
CA ALA A 8 -7.62 4.28 -15.13
C ALA A 8 -8.40 3.13 -14.46
N GLY A 9 -8.59 3.14 -13.14
CA GLY A 9 -9.23 2.04 -12.39
C GLY A 9 -8.45 0.72 -12.48
N LYS A 10 -7.13 0.81 -12.66
CA LYS A 10 -6.21 -0.34 -12.67
C LYS A 10 -5.41 -0.44 -11.38
N PHE A 11 -5.62 0.48 -10.44
CA PHE A 11 -4.89 0.58 -9.19
C PHE A 11 -5.87 0.92 -8.07
N ASP A 12 -6.60 -0.10 -7.65
CA ASP A 12 -7.67 -0.04 -6.67
C ASP A 12 -7.43 -1.06 -5.56
N ALA A 13 -8.14 -0.91 -4.44
CA ALA A 13 -7.94 -1.74 -3.26
C ALA A 13 -8.06 -3.25 -3.56
N SER A 14 -9.06 -3.62 -4.36
CA SER A 14 -9.30 -5.01 -4.78
C SER A 14 -8.15 -5.61 -5.60
N THR A 15 -7.53 -4.82 -6.50
CA THR A 15 -6.41 -5.28 -7.34
C THR A 15 -5.16 -5.49 -6.49
N ILE A 16 -4.91 -4.57 -5.55
CA ILE A 16 -3.80 -4.67 -4.60
C ILE A 16 -4.00 -5.85 -3.65
N ALA A 17 -5.22 -6.04 -3.12
CA ALA A 17 -5.55 -7.17 -2.24
C ALA A 17 -5.36 -8.53 -2.92
N LYS A 18 -5.79 -8.65 -4.19
CA LYS A 18 -5.50 -9.84 -5.01
C LYS A 18 -3.99 -10.03 -5.18
N ALA A 19 -3.27 -8.99 -5.57
CA ALA A 19 -1.82 -9.06 -5.75
C ALA A 19 -1.09 -9.50 -4.48
N VAL A 20 -1.48 -9.01 -3.29
CA VAL A 20 -0.90 -9.40 -1.99
C VAL A 20 -1.14 -10.88 -1.69
N LYS A 21 -2.34 -11.40 -2.00
CA LYS A 21 -2.67 -12.82 -1.86
C LYS A 21 -1.88 -13.68 -2.86
N ASP A 22 -1.80 -13.26 -4.12
CA ASP A 22 -1.08 -13.97 -5.19
C ASP A 22 0.44 -13.99 -4.97
N THR A 23 1.00 -12.92 -4.41
CA THR A 23 2.46 -12.81 -4.18
C THR A 23 2.95 -13.61 -2.97
N GLY A 24 2.05 -14.18 -2.16
CA GLY A 24 2.39 -15.02 -1.01
C GLY A 24 3.18 -14.25 0.06
N VAL A 25 2.90 -12.96 0.21
CA VAL A 25 3.63 -12.08 1.15
C VAL A 25 3.35 -12.47 2.61
N THR A 26 2.18 -13.05 2.86
CA THR A 26 1.76 -13.60 4.17
C THR A 26 2.72 -14.63 4.73
N ASP A 27 3.39 -15.40 3.87
CA ASP A 27 4.26 -16.51 4.27
C ASP A 27 5.73 -16.07 4.38
N LYS A 28 6.07 -14.91 3.80
CA LYS A 28 7.44 -14.38 3.77
C LYS A 28 7.74 -13.37 4.87
N LEU A 29 6.71 -12.71 5.41
CA LEU A 29 6.87 -11.63 6.39
C LEU A 29 6.10 -11.94 7.67
N ALA A 30 6.79 -11.85 8.80
CA ALA A 30 6.16 -11.96 10.13
C ALA A 30 5.25 -10.75 10.44
N HIS A 31 5.48 -9.62 9.77
CA HIS A 31 4.68 -8.41 9.90
C HIS A 31 3.78 -8.19 8.66
N ARG A 32 2.52 -7.87 8.91
CA ARG A 32 1.53 -7.57 7.87
C ARG A 32 1.40 -6.06 7.70
N ARG A 33 2.44 -5.42 7.17
CA ARG A 33 2.47 -3.95 6.94
C ARG A 33 2.53 -3.65 5.45
N ILE A 34 1.64 -2.78 4.97
CA ILE A 34 1.66 -2.27 3.59
C ILE A 34 1.82 -0.76 3.63
N VAL A 35 2.77 -0.24 2.87
CA VAL A 35 2.95 1.20 2.67
C VAL A 35 2.38 1.58 1.31
N ILE A 36 1.39 2.47 1.29
CA ILE A 36 0.82 3.01 0.06
C ILE A 36 1.37 4.42 -0.21
N PRO A 37 1.55 4.82 -1.48
CA PRO A 37 1.99 6.18 -1.79
C PRO A 37 1.01 7.25 -1.27
N GLY A 38 1.53 8.40 -0.82
CA GLY A 38 0.69 9.48 -0.28
C GLY A 38 -0.31 10.06 -1.29
N GLN A 39 -0.04 9.93 -2.59
CA GLN A 39 -0.97 10.32 -3.65
C GLN A 39 -2.25 9.48 -3.71
N VAL A 40 -2.22 8.25 -3.19
CA VAL A 40 -3.36 7.31 -3.19
C VAL A 40 -3.82 7.00 -1.76
N ALA A 41 -3.55 7.91 -0.82
CA ALA A 41 -3.94 7.77 0.58
C ALA A 41 -5.44 7.48 0.77
N VAL A 42 -6.29 7.95 -0.16
CA VAL A 42 -7.73 7.69 -0.17
C VAL A 42 -8.10 6.21 -0.26
N LEU A 43 -7.22 5.37 -0.84
CA LEU A 43 -7.43 3.92 -0.94
C LEU A 43 -7.16 3.18 0.38
N SER A 44 -6.54 3.84 1.38
CA SER A 44 -6.15 3.18 2.64
C SER A 44 -7.33 2.53 3.36
N GLY A 45 -8.47 3.21 3.46
CA GLY A 45 -9.66 2.68 4.13
C GLY A 45 -10.25 1.47 3.42
N GLU A 46 -10.38 1.54 2.09
CA GLU A 46 -10.92 0.45 1.28
C GLU A 46 -9.97 -0.77 1.28
N LEU A 47 -8.65 -0.52 1.27
CA LEU A 47 -7.65 -1.57 1.41
C LEU A 47 -7.66 -2.24 2.79
N GLU A 48 -7.88 -1.47 3.86
CA GLU A 48 -7.95 -2.00 5.22
C GLU A 48 -9.19 -2.90 5.39
N GLU A 49 -10.29 -2.57 4.72
CA GLU A 49 -11.50 -3.39 4.65
C GLU A 49 -11.28 -4.68 3.85
N GLU A 50 -10.60 -4.61 2.71
CA GLU A 50 -10.29 -5.77 1.86
C GLU A 50 -9.22 -6.71 2.46
N LEU A 51 -8.31 -6.16 3.27
CA LEU A 51 -7.21 -6.88 3.92
C LEU A 51 -7.28 -6.71 5.45
N PRO A 52 -8.29 -7.30 6.11
CA PRO A 52 -8.44 -7.18 7.56
C PRO A 52 -7.22 -7.79 8.27
N GLY A 53 -6.62 -7.00 9.17
CA GLY A 53 -5.42 -7.39 9.93
C GLY A 53 -4.09 -7.07 9.24
N TRP A 54 -4.12 -6.35 8.11
CA TRP A 54 -2.94 -5.68 7.56
C TRP A 54 -2.91 -4.23 8.06
N GLU A 55 -1.75 -3.80 8.53
CA GLU A 55 -1.50 -2.43 8.94
C GLU A 55 -1.14 -1.60 7.72
N ILE A 56 -2.03 -0.68 7.33
CA ILE A 56 -1.85 0.16 6.15
C ILE A 56 -1.31 1.52 6.57
N ARG A 57 -0.17 1.87 5.99
CA ARG A 57 0.54 3.12 6.25
C ARG A 57 0.58 3.96 4.98
N VAL A 58 0.26 5.23 5.12
CA VAL A 58 0.40 6.20 4.05
C VAL A 58 1.83 6.72 4.05
N GLY A 59 2.57 6.41 2.98
CA GLY A 59 3.91 6.89 2.72
C GLY A 59 3.95 8.29 2.10
N PRO A 60 5.14 8.80 1.77
CA PRO A 60 5.30 10.12 1.17
C PRO A 60 4.70 10.19 -0.23
N ARG A 61 4.44 11.42 -0.71
CA ARG A 61 3.92 11.67 -2.07
C ARG A 61 4.99 11.43 -3.13
N GLU A 62 6.25 11.69 -2.79
CA GLU A 62 7.40 11.52 -3.66
C GLU A 62 8.28 10.38 -3.14
N ALA A 63 8.84 9.56 -4.04
CA ALA A 63 9.71 8.44 -3.67
C ALA A 63 11.03 8.91 -3.03
N VAL A 64 11.45 10.17 -3.27
CA VAL A 64 12.68 10.75 -2.72
C VAL A 64 12.65 10.88 -1.20
N ASP A 65 11.45 11.01 -0.60
CA ASP A 65 11.26 11.15 0.84
C ASP A 65 11.11 9.79 1.55
N LEU A 66 11.11 8.68 0.81
CA LEU A 66 10.99 7.34 1.37
C LEU A 66 12.08 7.01 2.42
N PRO A 67 13.36 7.37 2.22
CA PRO A 67 14.40 7.11 3.23
C PRO A 67 14.14 7.86 4.54
N SER A 68 13.62 9.08 4.47
CA SER A 68 13.27 9.88 5.65
C SER A 68 12.05 9.30 6.36
N PHE A 69 11.04 8.87 5.60
CA PHE A 69 9.85 8.21 6.13
C PHE A 69 10.17 6.91 6.87
N LEU A 70 11.04 6.07 6.30
CA LEU A 70 11.47 4.82 6.94
C LEU A 70 12.24 5.06 8.24
N LYS A 71 13.02 6.14 8.34
CA LYS A 71 13.72 6.52 9.58
C LYS A 71 12.79 6.99 10.69
N VAL A 72 11.67 7.62 10.34
CA VAL A 72 10.64 8.05 11.30
C VAL A 72 9.74 6.88 11.72
N MET A 73 9.64 5.84 10.88
CA MET A 73 8.88 4.63 11.15
C MET A 73 9.66 3.56 11.94
N ALA A 74 11.00 3.62 11.93
CA ALA A 74 11.89 2.73 12.68
C ALA A 74 11.87 3.04 14.18
#